data_AF-A0A4Y2IAJ1-F1
#
_entry.id   AF-A0A4Y2IAJ1-F1
#
_cell.length_a   1.000
_cell.length_b   1.000
_cell.length_c   1.000
_cell.angle_alpha   90.00
_cell.angle_beta   90.00
_cell.angle_gamma   90.00
#
_symmetry.space_group_name_H-M   'P 1'
#
loop_
_entity.id
_entity.type
_entity.pdbx_description
1 polymer ?
#
loop_
_entity_poly.entity_id
_entity_poly.type
_entity_poly.pdbx_seq_one_letter_code
_entity_poly.pdbx_strand_id
1 'polypeptide(L)'
;MPSPCCVPGCRSNYKKNENVSLFSFPRNGNLKKSWITAIKRQDFIPTKHSRLEARVYIGDQEINKLGNFSFPLIIDNSATVIAVLDNVKNVSCGFKEKVGIKGTLQLICDLLKTLVNNSDVNSEAVNFLMEQVAFLGSNKFALRYSSDIMIFSSLMYTISPSAYRFLRQSGYLVLPHPNTINHVCTKYSVSPKFEQMDSYFLLYIKQKFKYLEEKDKVVILMLDEVHIKEYFDYKGGSISGMSYDSETSASSAQVFIVKSIVSQYKDVVHVLPVHTISGNVLHEFIKKREVELFIDPPELSYCYPHPVDKSRPLFFVVDPVHLFKCIRNNWLNQKNDGRCFFYPKFDSVYAVQDIADFKTARFTTIRELYNLESDKLVKYGFRLNLKALVPSSMERQNVKLVLCIFNEHVAEALAELGEKNKLLYSHYTSDF
;
A
#
# COMPACT_ATOMS: atom_id res chain seq x y z
N MET A 1 -15.74 -65.82 8.89
CA MET A 1 -15.06 -64.53 8.68
C MET A 1 -13.92 -64.74 7.71
N PRO A 2 -13.73 -63.87 6.71
CA PRO A 2 -12.60 -63.96 5.79
C PRO A 2 -11.26 -63.84 6.53
N SER A 3 -10.32 -64.74 6.24
CA SER A 3 -9.01 -64.77 6.89
C SER A 3 -8.20 -63.52 6.52
N PRO A 4 -7.47 -62.89 7.46
CA PRO A 4 -6.70 -61.69 7.20
C PRO A 4 -5.57 -61.95 6.19
N CYS A 5 -5.23 -60.92 5.42
CA CYS A 5 -4.16 -60.97 4.43
C CYS A 5 -2.79 -61.26 5.09
N CYS A 6 -1.94 -62.03 4.41
CA CYS A 6 -0.68 -62.49 4.97
C CYS A 6 0.53 -61.57 4.70
N VAL A 7 0.36 -60.52 3.88
CA VAL A 7 1.42 -59.58 3.52
C VAL A 7 1.70 -58.63 4.71
N PRO A 8 2.96 -58.51 5.19
CA PRO A 8 3.32 -57.58 6.26
C PRO A 8 2.89 -56.14 5.94
N GLY A 9 2.23 -55.47 6.89
CA GLY A 9 1.77 -54.08 6.73
C GLY A 9 0.41 -53.89 6.04
N CYS A 10 -0.21 -54.97 5.57
CA CYS A 10 -1.54 -54.91 4.97
C CYS A 10 -2.64 -54.65 6.04
N ARG A 11 -3.45 -53.60 5.86
CA ARG A 11 -4.51 -53.18 6.81
C ARG A 11 -5.93 -53.64 6.41
N SER A 12 -6.06 -54.57 5.48
CA SER A 12 -7.34 -54.97 4.85
C SER A 12 -8.24 -55.86 5.74
N ASN A 13 -8.37 -55.55 7.04
CA ASN A 13 -9.27 -56.28 7.94
C ASN A 13 -10.72 -56.26 7.42
N TYR A 14 -11.10 -57.35 6.76
CA TYR A 14 -12.35 -57.51 6.01
C TYR A 14 -13.58 -57.42 6.94
N LYS A 15 -14.53 -56.52 6.63
CA LYS A 15 -15.79 -56.37 7.39
C LYS A 15 -16.79 -57.46 6.97
N LYS A 16 -17.72 -57.83 7.88
CA LYS A 16 -18.68 -58.96 7.71
C LYS A 16 -19.57 -58.91 6.45
N ASN A 17 -19.68 -57.76 5.76
CA ASN A 17 -20.63 -57.53 4.67
C ASN A 17 -19.99 -57.18 3.32
N GLU A 18 -18.68 -57.37 3.13
CA GLU A 18 -18.03 -57.17 1.83
C GLU A 18 -17.87 -58.50 1.07
N ASN A 19 -18.35 -58.56 -0.18
CA ASN A 19 -18.14 -59.68 -1.09
C ASN A 19 -16.68 -59.69 -1.58
N VAL A 20 -15.77 -60.22 -0.76
CA VAL A 20 -14.34 -60.31 -1.08
C VAL A 20 -13.99 -61.73 -1.55
N SER A 21 -13.52 -61.85 -2.79
CA SER A 21 -13.04 -63.11 -3.38
C SER A 21 -11.68 -63.50 -2.82
N LEU A 22 -11.56 -64.70 -2.24
CA LEU A 22 -10.33 -65.20 -1.62
C LEU A 22 -9.73 -66.39 -2.41
N PHE A 23 -8.58 -66.22 -3.10
CA PHE A 23 -7.74 -67.26 -3.77
C PHE A 23 -6.49 -67.85 -3.08
N SER A 24 -6.46 -69.17 -2.82
CA SER A 24 -5.35 -69.89 -2.16
C SER A 24 -4.00 -69.78 -2.88
N PHE A 25 -2.91 -69.94 -2.12
CA PHE A 25 -1.58 -70.08 -2.72
C PHE A 25 -1.55 -71.13 -3.85
N PRO A 26 -0.75 -70.90 -4.90
CA PRO A 26 -0.63 -71.83 -6.02
C PRO A 26 -0.21 -73.23 -5.55
N ARG A 27 -0.83 -74.26 -6.13
CA ARG A 27 -0.43 -75.67 -5.89
C ARG A 27 0.92 -76.02 -6.52
N ASN A 28 1.35 -75.27 -7.53
CA ASN A 28 2.64 -75.45 -8.20
C ASN A 28 3.80 -75.04 -7.27
N GLY A 29 4.71 -75.96 -6.98
CA GLY A 29 5.79 -75.79 -6.01
C GLY A 29 6.79 -74.67 -6.34
N ASN A 30 7.09 -74.45 -7.62
CA ASN A 30 8.05 -73.41 -8.03
C ASN A 30 7.44 -72.01 -7.88
N LEU A 31 6.20 -71.84 -8.34
CA LEU A 31 5.43 -70.60 -8.18
C LEU A 31 5.18 -70.29 -6.70
N LYS A 32 4.85 -71.31 -5.89
CA LYS A 32 4.68 -71.16 -4.44
C LYS A 32 5.95 -70.63 -3.78
N LYS A 33 7.14 -71.14 -4.14
CA LYS A 33 8.43 -70.64 -3.62
C LYS A 33 8.70 -69.19 -4.00
N SER A 34 8.47 -68.82 -5.27
CA SER A 34 8.67 -67.43 -5.71
C SER A 34 7.80 -66.43 -4.95
N TRP A 35 6.55 -66.81 -4.65
CA TRP A 35 5.64 -65.96 -3.87
C TRP A 35 6.08 -65.81 -2.40
N ILE A 36 6.64 -66.85 -1.78
CA ILE A 36 7.18 -66.79 -0.41
C ILE A 36 8.34 -65.79 -0.34
N THR A 37 9.30 -65.92 -1.25
CA THR A 37 10.49 -65.07 -1.31
C THR A 37 10.12 -63.59 -1.48
N ALA A 38 9.09 -63.30 -2.28
CA ALA A 38 8.63 -61.93 -2.53
C ALA A 38 7.93 -61.27 -1.34
N ILE A 39 7.23 -62.04 -0.49
CA ILE A 39 6.50 -61.51 0.68
C ILE A 39 7.44 -61.09 1.83
N LYS A 40 8.70 -61.56 1.82
CA LYS A 40 9.78 -61.16 2.75
C LYS A 40 9.38 -61.18 4.23
N ARG A 41 8.52 -62.12 4.63
CA ARG A 41 8.12 -62.34 6.02
C ARG A 41 8.95 -63.50 6.57
N GLN A 42 9.69 -63.27 7.65
CA GLN A 42 10.48 -64.33 8.29
C GLN A 42 9.59 -65.52 8.65
N ASP A 43 10.05 -66.72 8.31
CA ASP A 43 9.40 -68.02 8.59
C ASP A 43 7.93 -68.14 8.10
N PHE A 44 7.59 -67.43 7.02
CA PHE A 44 6.23 -67.43 6.49
C PHE A 44 5.94 -68.66 5.62
N ILE A 45 5.02 -69.51 6.09
CA ILE A 45 4.50 -70.65 5.34
C ILE A 45 3.12 -70.31 4.76
N PRO A 46 3.01 -70.17 3.43
CA PRO A 46 1.77 -70.09 2.68
C PRO A 46 0.67 -71.05 3.10
N THR A 47 -0.45 -70.51 3.59
CA THR A 47 -1.67 -71.30 3.80
C THR A 47 -2.65 -71.10 2.64
N LYS A 48 -3.68 -71.94 2.55
CA LYS A 48 -4.75 -71.80 1.54
C LYS A 48 -5.52 -70.46 1.60
N HIS A 49 -5.23 -69.58 2.55
CA HIS A 49 -5.96 -68.34 2.81
C HIS A 49 -5.19 -67.04 2.54
N SER A 50 -3.95 -67.13 2.11
CA SER A 50 -3.12 -65.96 1.77
C SER A 50 -3.37 -65.40 0.37
N ARG A 51 -3.43 -64.08 0.22
CA ARG A 51 -3.74 -63.34 -1.03
C ARG A 51 -2.73 -62.23 -1.31
N LEU A 52 -2.56 -61.83 -2.58
CA LEU A 52 -1.81 -60.64 -3.01
C LEU A 52 -2.76 -59.62 -3.65
N GLU A 53 -2.60 -58.34 -3.29
CA GLU A 53 -3.47 -57.24 -3.71
C GLU A 53 -2.62 -56.11 -4.31
N ALA A 54 -3.02 -55.60 -5.47
CA ALA A 54 -2.43 -54.46 -6.15
C ALA A 54 -3.29 -53.22 -5.94
N ARG A 55 -2.63 -52.11 -5.58
CA ARG A 55 -3.22 -50.77 -5.44
C ARG A 55 -2.42 -49.80 -6.28
N VAL A 56 -3.09 -48.80 -6.85
CA VAL A 56 -2.48 -47.81 -7.74
C VAL A 56 -2.69 -46.42 -7.13
N TYR A 57 -1.62 -45.63 -7.12
CA TYR A 57 -1.60 -44.26 -6.61
C TYR A 57 -1.12 -43.30 -7.71
N ILE A 58 -1.75 -42.13 -7.82
CA ILE A 58 -1.20 -40.98 -8.55
C ILE A 58 -0.89 -39.90 -7.51
N GLY A 59 0.40 -39.61 -7.31
CA GLY A 59 0.84 -38.83 -6.14
C GLY A 59 0.44 -39.55 -4.85
N ASP A 60 -0.29 -38.85 -3.98
CA ASP A 60 -0.76 -39.35 -2.68
C ASP A 60 -2.21 -39.90 -2.70
N GLN A 61 -2.87 -39.93 -3.86
CA GLN A 61 -4.27 -40.39 -3.97
C GLN A 61 -4.37 -41.81 -4.54
N GLU A 62 -5.11 -42.68 -3.83
CA GLU A 62 -5.45 -44.04 -4.28
C GLU A 62 -6.53 -44.02 -5.37
N ILE A 63 -6.31 -44.77 -6.43
CA ILE A 63 -7.22 -44.82 -7.58
C ILE A 63 -7.99 -46.14 -7.59
N ASN A 64 -9.31 -46.03 -7.66
CA ASN A 64 -10.21 -47.18 -7.64
C ASN A 64 -10.46 -47.80 -9.03
N LYS A 65 -10.06 -47.12 -10.13
CA LYS A 65 -10.25 -47.61 -11.50
C LYS A 65 -9.20 -47.04 -12.46
N LEU A 66 -8.56 -47.90 -13.26
CA LEU A 66 -7.63 -47.50 -14.33
C LEU A 66 -7.92 -48.31 -15.59
N GLY A 67 -8.38 -47.63 -16.65
CA GLY A 67 -8.86 -48.28 -17.87
C GLY A 67 -9.99 -49.27 -17.56
N ASN A 68 -9.77 -50.55 -17.92
CA ASN A 68 -10.73 -51.63 -17.70
C ASN A 68 -10.59 -52.34 -16.35
N PHE A 69 -9.62 -51.93 -15.51
CA PHE A 69 -9.37 -52.56 -14.22
C PHE A 69 -9.91 -51.71 -13.06
N SER A 70 -10.56 -52.36 -12.11
CA SER A 70 -10.95 -51.79 -10.81
C SER A 70 -9.97 -52.22 -9.74
N PHE A 71 -9.55 -51.28 -8.88
CA PHE A 71 -8.64 -51.51 -7.77
C PHE A 71 -9.38 -51.36 -6.43
N PRO A 72 -8.96 -52.07 -5.37
CA PRO A 72 -7.80 -52.98 -5.33
C PRO A 72 -7.98 -54.25 -6.16
N LEU A 73 -6.95 -54.59 -6.96
CA LEU A 73 -6.98 -55.74 -7.87
C LEU A 73 -6.24 -56.92 -7.26
N ILE A 74 -6.87 -58.08 -7.22
CA ILE A 74 -6.24 -59.29 -6.66
C ILE A 74 -5.35 -59.92 -7.73
N ILE A 75 -4.07 -60.11 -7.42
CA ILE A 75 -3.10 -60.72 -8.33
C ILE A 75 -3.15 -62.23 -8.16
N ASP A 76 -3.61 -62.92 -9.19
CA ASP A 76 -3.71 -64.38 -9.27
C ASP A 76 -2.54 -65.00 -10.05
N ASN A 77 -1.95 -64.29 -11.01
CA ASN A 77 -0.81 -64.74 -11.79
C ASN A 77 0.08 -63.58 -12.30
N SER A 78 1.26 -63.88 -12.83
CA SER A 78 2.18 -62.85 -13.33
C SER A 78 1.68 -62.16 -14.60
N ALA A 79 0.79 -62.80 -15.38
CA ALA A 79 0.21 -62.20 -16.57
C ALA A 79 -0.78 -61.08 -16.23
N THR A 80 -1.49 -61.17 -15.10
CA THR A 80 -2.37 -60.11 -14.59
C THR A 80 -1.56 -58.85 -14.23
N VAL A 81 -0.38 -59.02 -13.63
CA VAL A 81 0.52 -57.89 -13.33
C VAL A 81 1.03 -57.22 -14.61
N ILE A 82 1.46 -58.02 -15.59
CA ILE A 82 1.91 -57.51 -16.89
C ILE A 82 0.75 -56.80 -17.61
N ALA A 83 -0.45 -57.37 -17.60
CA ALA A 83 -1.64 -56.76 -18.21
C ALA A 83 -2.00 -55.42 -17.56
N VAL A 84 -1.86 -55.29 -16.24
CA VAL A 84 -2.05 -54.01 -15.53
C VAL A 84 -0.96 -53.00 -15.93
N LEU A 85 0.31 -53.41 -15.95
CA LEU A 85 1.43 -52.54 -16.35
C LEU A 85 1.32 -52.09 -17.82
N ASP A 86 0.91 -52.99 -18.71
CA ASP A 86 0.63 -52.68 -20.11
C ASP A 86 -0.59 -51.76 -20.24
N ASN A 87 -1.62 -51.92 -19.41
CA ASN A 87 -2.72 -50.96 -19.38
C ASN A 87 -2.30 -49.60 -18.84
N VAL A 88 -1.43 -49.53 -17.82
CA VAL A 88 -0.86 -48.25 -17.35
C VAL A 88 -0.05 -47.60 -18.46
N LYS A 89 0.78 -48.37 -19.17
CA LYS A 89 1.56 -47.92 -20.32
C LYS A 89 0.64 -47.43 -21.46
N ASN A 90 -0.43 -48.16 -21.77
CA ASN A 90 -1.39 -47.81 -22.81
C ASN A 90 -2.28 -46.63 -22.42
N VAL A 91 -2.67 -46.49 -21.15
CA VAL A 91 -3.35 -45.30 -20.63
C VAL A 91 -2.44 -44.07 -20.75
N SER A 92 -1.15 -44.21 -20.45
CA SER A 92 -0.17 -43.14 -20.69
C SER A 92 -0.02 -42.77 -22.18
N CYS A 93 -0.34 -43.70 -23.08
CA CYS A 93 -0.31 -43.48 -24.53
C CYS A 93 -1.65 -42.98 -25.10
N GLY A 94 -2.78 -43.37 -24.52
CA GLY A 94 -4.14 -43.01 -24.97
C GLY A 94 -4.52 -41.56 -24.71
N PHE A 95 -3.87 -40.90 -23.74
CA PHE A 95 -3.99 -39.44 -23.57
C PHE A 95 -3.26 -38.63 -24.65
N LYS A 96 -2.51 -39.26 -25.56
CA LYS A 96 -1.87 -38.57 -26.69
C LYS A 96 -2.84 -38.22 -27.82
N GLU A 97 -4.09 -38.68 -27.79
CA GLU A 97 -5.10 -38.26 -28.76
C GLU A 97 -5.88 -37.00 -28.32
N LYS A 98 -5.34 -35.85 -28.75
CA LYS A 98 -6.04 -34.59 -29.09
C LYS A 98 -6.84 -33.87 -27.98
N VAL A 99 -6.28 -33.69 -26.79
CA VAL A 99 -6.62 -32.45 -26.06
C VAL A 99 -5.85 -31.32 -26.72
N GLY A 100 -6.51 -30.61 -27.65
CA GLY A 100 -5.93 -29.40 -28.24
C GLY A 100 -5.60 -28.37 -27.15
N ILE A 101 -4.71 -27.42 -27.45
CA ILE A 101 -4.24 -26.38 -26.49
C ILE A 101 -5.41 -25.77 -25.69
N LYS A 102 -6.54 -25.50 -26.35
CA LYS A 102 -7.76 -24.98 -25.69
C LYS A 102 -8.35 -25.91 -24.63
N GLY A 103 -8.40 -27.22 -24.89
CA GLY A 103 -8.90 -28.20 -23.91
C GLY A 103 -7.97 -28.33 -22.71
N THR A 104 -6.66 -28.21 -22.90
CA THR A 104 -5.67 -28.25 -21.81
C THR A 104 -5.78 -26.99 -20.95
N LEU A 105 -5.92 -25.82 -21.56
CA LEU A 105 -6.13 -24.56 -20.82
C LEU A 105 -7.44 -24.60 -20.03
N GLN A 106 -8.51 -25.16 -20.60
CA GLN A 106 -9.78 -25.32 -19.91
C GLN A 106 -9.66 -26.25 -18.69
N LEU A 107 -8.95 -27.37 -18.84
CA LEU A 107 -8.70 -28.30 -17.74
C LEU A 107 -7.91 -27.63 -16.60
N ILE A 108 -6.91 -26.81 -16.91
CA ILE A 108 -6.16 -26.03 -15.92
C ILE A 108 -7.11 -25.09 -15.16
N CYS A 109 -7.98 -24.36 -15.87
CA CYS A 109 -8.96 -23.49 -15.24
C CYS A 109 -9.93 -24.25 -14.32
N ASP A 110 -10.39 -25.44 -14.71
CA ASP A 110 -11.34 -26.21 -13.90
C ASP A 110 -10.67 -26.84 -12.66
N LEU A 111 -9.38 -27.21 -12.75
CA LEU A 111 -8.58 -27.60 -11.59
C LEU A 111 -8.39 -26.42 -10.62
N LEU A 112 -8.07 -25.22 -11.14
CA LEU A 112 -7.94 -24.01 -10.34
C LEU A 112 -9.25 -23.67 -9.60
N LYS A 113 -10.40 -23.78 -10.26
CA LYS A 113 -11.72 -23.64 -9.59
C LYS A 113 -11.94 -24.68 -8.49
N THR A 114 -11.55 -25.92 -8.75
CA THR A 114 -11.70 -27.01 -7.77
C THR A 114 -10.85 -26.77 -6.52
N LEU A 115 -9.68 -26.14 -6.65
CA LEU A 115 -8.85 -25.72 -5.52
C LEU A 115 -9.57 -24.68 -4.65
N VAL A 116 -10.15 -23.64 -5.26
CA VAL A 116 -10.90 -22.60 -4.52
C VAL A 116 -12.07 -23.19 -3.72
N ASN A 117 -12.76 -24.19 -4.29
CA ASN A 117 -13.93 -24.79 -3.64
C ASN A 117 -13.59 -25.73 -2.48
N ASN A 118 -12.37 -26.26 -2.41
CA ASN A 118 -11.99 -27.33 -1.47
C ASN A 118 -10.93 -26.91 -0.44
N SER A 119 -10.50 -25.65 -0.43
CA SER A 119 -9.41 -25.19 0.43
C SER A 119 -9.51 -23.70 0.77
N ASP A 120 -8.87 -23.27 1.87
CA ASP A 120 -8.73 -21.86 2.27
C ASP A 120 -7.67 -21.11 1.44
N VAL A 121 -7.60 -21.38 0.13
CA VAL A 121 -6.65 -20.75 -0.78
C VAL A 121 -7.17 -19.38 -1.20
N ASN A 122 -6.26 -18.41 -1.32
CA ASN A 122 -6.57 -17.04 -1.72
C ASN A 122 -7.31 -17.00 -3.07
N SER A 123 -8.58 -16.63 -3.02
CA SER A 123 -9.50 -16.70 -4.16
C SER A 123 -9.12 -15.71 -5.26
N GLU A 124 -8.61 -14.54 -4.89
CA GLU A 124 -8.23 -13.45 -5.77
C GLU A 124 -6.99 -13.80 -6.59
N ALA A 125 -6.00 -14.43 -5.95
CA ALA A 125 -4.80 -14.92 -6.61
C ALA A 125 -5.15 -16.03 -7.62
N VAL A 126 -6.06 -16.94 -7.27
CA VAL A 126 -6.50 -18.00 -8.18
C VAL A 126 -7.31 -17.43 -9.35
N ASN A 127 -8.21 -16.49 -9.09
CA ASN A 127 -8.98 -15.80 -10.14
C ASN A 127 -8.06 -15.08 -11.13
N PHE A 128 -7.03 -14.39 -10.62
CA PHE A 128 -6.01 -13.77 -11.47
C PHE A 128 -5.30 -14.81 -12.35
N LEU A 129 -4.85 -15.92 -11.78
CA LEU A 129 -4.19 -16.99 -12.55
C LEU A 129 -5.10 -17.61 -13.59
N MET A 130 -6.37 -17.87 -13.26
CA MET A 130 -7.36 -18.39 -14.21
C MET A 130 -7.52 -17.44 -15.40
N GLU A 131 -7.58 -16.14 -15.16
CA GLU A 131 -7.68 -15.14 -16.23
C GLU A 131 -6.41 -15.09 -17.10
N GLN A 132 -5.22 -15.17 -16.48
CA GLN A 132 -3.95 -15.27 -17.22
C GLN A 132 -3.89 -16.52 -18.10
N VAL A 133 -4.34 -17.68 -17.61
CA VAL A 133 -4.40 -18.94 -18.37
C VAL A 133 -5.38 -18.82 -19.53
N ALA A 134 -6.56 -18.22 -19.31
CA ALA A 134 -7.56 -18.00 -20.36
C ALA A 134 -7.02 -17.11 -21.50
N PHE A 135 -6.15 -16.16 -21.18
CA PHE A 135 -5.53 -15.29 -22.18
C PHE A 135 -4.52 -16.00 -23.09
N LEU A 136 -3.83 -17.05 -22.62
CA LEU A 136 -2.89 -17.81 -23.44
C LEU A 136 -3.55 -18.48 -24.65
N GLY A 137 -4.84 -18.84 -24.53
CA GLY A 137 -5.63 -19.45 -25.60
C GLY A 137 -6.36 -18.47 -26.51
N SER A 138 -6.24 -17.17 -26.24
CA SER A 138 -7.05 -16.11 -26.85
C SER A 138 -6.23 -15.27 -27.83
N ASN A 139 -6.90 -14.77 -28.88
CA ASN A 139 -6.27 -13.79 -29.78
C ASN A 139 -6.04 -12.47 -29.02
N LYS A 140 -4.88 -11.83 -29.24
CA LYS A 140 -4.51 -10.52 -28.71
C LYS A 140 -5.60 -9.46 -28.83
N PHE A 141 -6.38 -9.45 -29.93
CA PHE A 141 -7.45 -8.48 -30.16
C PHE A 141 -8.79 -8.84 -29.49
N ALA A 142 -8.94 -10.09 -29.05
CA ALA A 142 -10.14 -10.60 -28.39
C ALA A 142 -10.05 -10.56 -26.86
N LEU A 143 -8.91 -10.15 -26.30
CA LEU A 143 -8.72 -10.06 -24.85
C LEU A 143 -9.72 -9.09 -24.22
N ARG A 144 -10.34 -9.54 -23.12
CA ARG A 144 -11.26 -8.78 -22.28
C ARG A 144 -10.76 -8.92 -20.85
N TYR A 145 -10.37 -7.80 -20.26
CA TYR A 145 -9.81 -7.76 -18.93
C TYR A 145 -10.92 -7.52 -17.91
N SER A 146 -10.88 -8.26 -16.80
CA SER A 146 -11.70 -8.03 -15.63
C SER A 146 -11.43 -6.65 -15.01
N SER A 147 -12.38 -6.19 -14.21
CA SER A 147 -12.22 -4.96 -13.42
C SER A 147 -10.99 -5.03 -12.52
N ASP A 148 -10.70 -6.20 -11.95
CA ASP A 148 -9.58 -6.39 -11.02
C ASP A 148 -8.23 -6.27 -11.74
N ILE A 149 -8.06 -6.90 -12.90
CA ILE A 149 -6.84 -6.72 -13.70
C ILE A 149 -6.72 -5.27 -14.17
N MET A 150 -7.81 -4.62 -14.55
CA MET A 150 -7.79 -3.21 -14.96
C MET A 150 -7.37 -2.30 -13.80
N ILE A 151 -7.89 -2.51 -12.58
CA ILE A 151 -7.51 -1.75 -11.38
C ILE A 151 -6.05 -2.00 -11.05
N PHE A 152 -5.62 -3.27 -10.96
CA PHE A 152 -4.24 -3.66 -10.72
C PHE A 152 -3.28 -3.01 -11.72
N SER A 153 -3.62 -3.08 -13.00
CA SER A 153 -2.81 -2.52 -14.08
C SER A 153 -2.76 -0.99 -14.02
N SER A 154 -3.87 -0.34 -13.68
CA SER A 154 -3.93 1.12 -13.52
C SER A 154 -3.06 1.57 -12.34
N LEU A 155 -3.14 0.88 -11.20
CA LEU A 155 -2.32 1.16 -10.02
C LEU A 155 -0.83 0.96 -10.32
N MET A 156 -0.45 -0.19 -10.88
CA MET A 156 0.94 -0.48 -11.24
C MET A 156 1.49 0.52 -12.25
N TYR A 157 0.70 0.88 -13.27
CA TYR A 157 1.10 1.87 -14.27
C TYR A 157 1.26 3.27 -13.66
N THR A 158 0.42 3.63 -12.69
CA THR A 158 0.49 4.92 -11.98
C THR A 158 1.73 4.98 -11.08
N ILE A 159 2.05 3.90 -10.36
CA ILE A 159 3.22 3.81 -9.48
C ILE A 159 4.51 3.79 -10.30
N SER A 160 4.57 2.99 -11.36
CA SER A 160 5.77 2.87 -12.20
C SER A 160 5.44 2.49 -13.64
N PRO A 161 5.33 3.47 -14.55
CA PRO A 161 5.11 3.22 -15.98
C PRO A 161 6.23 2.40 -16.63
N SER A 162 7.47 2.48 -16.14
CA SER A 162 8.60 1.70 -16.66
C SER A 162 8.51 0.24 -16.26
N ALA A 163 8.27 -0.06 -14.97
CA ALA A 163 8.11 -1.43 -14.49
C ALA A 163 6.90 -2.11 -15.14
N TYR A 164 5.78 -1.39 -15.28
CA TYR A 164 4.59 -1.90 -15.97
C TYR A 164 4.89 -2.26 -17.43
N ARG A 165 5.57 -1.38 -18.17
CA ARG A 165 5.95 -1.63 -19.56
C ARG A 165 6.90 -2.82 -19.69
N PHE A 166 7.88 -2.94 -18.79
CA PHE A 166 8.79 -4.08 -18.75
C PHE A 166 8.05 -5.40 -18.50
N LEU A 167 7.22 -5.48 -17.46
CA LEU A 167 6.42 -6.68 -17.15
C LEU A 167 5.54 -7.08 -18.32
N ARG A 168 4.86 -6.11 -18.93
CA ARG A 168 4.02 -6.37 -20.11
C ARG A 168 4.83 -6.83 -21.32
N GLN A 169 6.00 -6.23 -21.58
CA GLN A 169 6.85 -6.59 -22.73
C GLN A 169 7.56 -7.93 -22.54
N SER A 170 7.84 -8.33 -21.30
CA SER A 170 8.48 -9.61 -20.97
C SER A 170 7.65 -10.83 -21.41
N GLY A 171 6.33 -10.66 -21.53
CA GLY A 171 5.41 -11.75 -21.87
C GLY A 171 5.09 -12.69 -20.70
N TYR A 172 5.66 -12.47 -19.50
CA TYR A 172 5.34 -13.26 -18.31
C TYR A 172 3.90 -13.07 -17.85
N LEU A 173 3.37 -11.86 -18.02
CA LEU A 173 1.99 -11.49 -17.69
C LEU A 173 1.31 -10.88 -18.91
N VAL A 174 0.08 -11.31 -19.16
CA VAL A 174 -0.79 -10.70 -20.16
C VAL A 174 -1.52 -9.52 -19.51
N LEU A 175 -1.00 -8.33 -19.76
CA LEU A 175 -1.48 -7.07 -19.19
C LEU A 175 -2.03 -6.10 -20.26
N PRO A 176 -3.05 -5.28 -19.92
CA PRO A 176 -3.59 -4.25 -20.80
C PRO A 176 -2.52 -3.34 -21.41
N HIS A 177 -2.74 -2.86 -22.62
CA HIS A 177 -1.90 -1.80 -23.16
C HIS A 177 -2.12 -0.49 -22.37
N PRO A 178 -1.10 0.36 -22.16
CA PRO A 178 -1.30 1.67 -21.52
C PRO A 178 -2.43 2.50 -22.13
N ASN A 179 -2.64 2.43 -23.44
CA ASN A 179 -3.78 3.07 -24.10
C ASN A 179 -5.13 2.55 -23.59
N THR A 180 -5.26 1.26 -23.29
CA THR A 180 -6.47 0.67 -22.71
C THR A 180 -6.70 1.20 -21.30
N ILE A 181 -5.64 1.30 -20.49
CA ILE A 181 -5.70 1.92 -19.15
C ILE A 181 -6.17 3.37 -19.26
N ASN A 182 -5.50 4.16 -20.10
CA ASN A 182 -5.83 5.56 -20.30
C ASN A 182 -7.27 5.75 -20.78
N HIS A 183 -7.74 4.89 -21.70
CA HIS A 183 -9.12 4.96 -22.18
C HIS A 183 -10.15 4.73 -21.07
N VAL A 184 -9.89 3.79 -20.15
CA VAL A 184 -10.77 3.58 -18.99
C VAL A 184 -10.71 4.78 -18.04
N CYS A 185 -9.52 5.28 -17.72
CA CYS A 185 -9.37 6.46 -16.86
C CYS A 185 -10.04 7.72 -17.44
N THR A 186 -10.00 7.91 -18.77
CA THR A 186 -10.61 9.10 -19.42
C THR A 186 -12.12 9.19 -19.25
N LYS A 187 -12.81 8.08 -18.97
CA LYS A 187 -14.27 8.08 -18.76
C LYS A 187 -14.72 8.80 -17.50
N TYR A 188 -13.84 8.92 -16.51
CA TYR A 188 -14.19 9.49 -15.22
C TYR A 188 -14.19 11.02 -15.23
N SER A 189 -13.72 11.68 -16.30
CA SER A 189 -13.76 13.14 -16.51
C SER A 189 -13.39 13.99 -15.29
N VAL A 190 -12.46 13.49 -14.45
CA VAL A 190 -11.99 14.20 -13.26
C VAL A 190 -10.89 15.15 -13.71
N SER A 191 -11.27 16.37 -14.07
CA SER A 191 -10.34 17.45 -14.37
C SER A 191 -10.60 18.60 -13.39
N PRO A 192 -9.55 19.25 -12.86
CA PRO A 192 -9.69 20.46 -12.05
C PRO A 192 -10.55 21.54 -12.75
N LYS A 193 -10.54 21.57 -14.09
CA LYS A 193 -11.37 22.48 -14.88
C LYS A 193 -12.87 22.21 -14.71
N PHE A 194 -13.28 20.95 -14.67
CA PHE A 194 -14.69 20.59 -14.47
C PHE A 194 -15.10 20.80 -13.01
N GLU A 195 -14.22 20.52 -12.05
CA GLU A 195 -14.50 20.74 -10.62
C GLU A 195 -14.76 22.21 -10.25
N GLN A 196 -14.33 23.17 -11.09
CA GLN A 196 -14.65 24.59 -10.91
C GLN A 196 -16.13 24.91 -11.21
N MET A 197 -16.81 24.07 -11.99
CA MET A 197 -18.23 24.21 -12.29
C MET A 197 -19.08 23.73 -11.12
N ASP A 198 -20.16 24.45 -10.84
CA ASP A 198 -21.08 24.17 -9.72
C ASP A 198 -21.57 22.72 -9.65
N SER A 199 -21.96 22.16 -10.79
CA SER A 199 -22.51 20.82 -10.87
C SER A 199 -21.52 19.71 -10.51
N TYR A 200 -20.21 20.01 -10.56
CA TYR A 200 -19.13 19.04 -10.34
C TYR A 200 -18.26 19.38 -9.12
N PHE A 201 -18.54 20.48 -8.44
CA PHE A 201 -17.80 20.90 -7.27
C PHE A 201 -17.84 19.83 -6.17
N LEU A 202 -16.66 19.42 -5.70
CA LEU A 202 -16.48 18.35 -4.70
C LEU A 202 -17.16 17.01 -5.05
N LEU A 203 -17.49 16.76 -6.32
CA LEU A 203 -18.20 15.54 -6.73
C LEU A 203 -17.40 14.28 -6.37
N TYR A 204 -16.10 14.28 -6.64
CA TYR A 204 -15.20 13.18 -6.31
C TYR A 204 -15.24 12.86 -4.82
N ILE A 205 -15.02 13.86 -3.97
CA ILE A 205 -14.93 13.65 -2.53
C ILE A 205 -16.30 13.29 -1.92
N LYS A 206 -17.40 13.86 -2.43
CA LYS A 206 -18.78 13.49 -2.05
C LYS A 206 -19.06 12.01 -2.33
N GLN A 207 -18.52 11.45 -3.41
CA GLN A 207 -18.62 10.01 -3.70
C GLN A 207 -17.68 9.19 -2.80
N LYS A 208 -16.43 9.65 -2.62
CA LYS A 208 -15.43 8.97 -1.80
C LYS A 208 -15.85 8.82 -0.34
N PHE A 209 -16.43 9.87 0.26
CA PHE A 209 -16.89 9.88 1.65
C PHE A 209 -17.98 8.86 1.97
N LYS A 210 -18.70 8.35 0.96
CA LYS A 210 -19.68 7.27 1.14
C LYS A 210 -19.04 5.94 1.53
N TYR A 211 -17.77 5.75 1.17
CA TYR A 211 -17.01 4.52 1.42
C TYR A 211 -16.00 4.67 2.58
N LEU A 212 -15.96 5.83 3.22
CA LEU A 212 -15.09 6.07 4.37
C LEU A 212 -15.73 5.61 5.67
N GLU A 213 -14.92 5.07 6.57
CA GLU A 213 -15.34 4.71 7.92
C GLU A 213 -15.59 5.97 8.76
N GLU A 214 -16.38 5.87 9.83
CA GLU A 214 -16.71 7.03 10.69
C GLU A 214 -15.46 7.73 11.27
N LYS A 215 -14.43 6.96 11.64
CA LYS A 215 -13.14 7.53 12.10
C LYS A 215 -12.43 8.36 11.03
N ASP A 216 -12.65 8.06 9.75
CA ASP A 216 -12.01 8.78 8.65
C ASP A 216 -12.72 10.10 8.32
N LYS A 217 -13.95 10.29 8.84
CA LYS A 217 -14.78 11.49 8.62
C LYS A 217 -14.46 12.62 9.61
N VAL A 218 -13.67 12.36 10.65
CA VAL A 218 -13.15 13.39 11.56
C VAL A 218 -11.87 13.96 10.96
N VAL A 219 -11.99 15.11 10.30
CA VAL A 219 -10.96 15.64 9.40
C VAL A 219 -10.52 17.06 9.70
N ILE A 220 -9.30 17.38 9.29
CA ILE A 220 -8.79 18.74 9.10
C ILE A 220 -8.74 19.05 7.60
N LEU A 221 -9.17 20.28 7.24
CA LEU A 221 -8.97 20.83 5.91
C LEU A 221 -7.67 21.63 5.89
N MET A 222 -6.74 21.22 5.05
CA MET A 222 -5.46 21.90 4.83
C MET A 222 -5.49 22.61 3.48
N LEU A 223 -4.95 23.82 3.44
CA LEU A 223 -4.81 24.62 2.24
C LEU A 223 -3.32 24.87 2.02
N ASP A 224 -2.83 24.58 0.81
CA ASP A 224 -1.45 24.84 0.43
C ASP A 224 -1.36 25.33 -1.02
N GLU A 225 -0.32 26.09 -1.34
CA GLU A 225 -0.09 26.62 -2.69
C GLU A 225 1.06 25.86 -3.36
N VAL A 226 0.80 25.35 -4.56
CA VAL A 226 1.81 24.66 -5.38
C VAL A 226 2.13 25.53 -6.58
N HIS A 227 3.36 26.03 -6.67
CA HIS A 227 3.83 26.74 -7.87
C HIS A 227 3.92 25.78 -9.07
N ILE A 228 3.36 26.20 -10.20
CA ILE A 228 3.35 25.45 -11.45
C ILE A 228 3.98 26.29 -12.57
N LYS A 229 4.43 25.62 -13.63
CA LYS A 229 4.93 26.34 -14.80
C LYS A 229 3.75 26.94 -15.55
N GLU A 230 3.84 28.24 -15.84
CA GLU A 230 2.87 28.95 -16.67
C GLU A 230 2.97 28.48 -18.13
N TYR A 231 1.92 27.82 -18.61
CA TYR A 231 1.73 27.53 -20.04
C TYR A 231 0.26 27.18 -20.33
N PHE A 232 -0.15 27.40 -21.57
CA PHE A 232 -1.38 26.83 -22.10
C PHE A 232 -1.08 25.54 -22.86
N ASP A 233 -1.93 24.53 -22.68
CA ASP A 233 -1.83 23.26 -23.40
C ASP A 233 -3.16 22.94 -24.09
N TYR A 234 -3.08 22.64 -25.38
CA TYR A 234 -4.23 22.34 -26.22
C TYR A 234 -4.23 20.84 -26.57
N LYS A 235 -5.22 20.12 -26.05
CA LYS A 235 -5.39 18.68 -26.28
C LYS A 235 -6.83 18.35 -26.61
N GLY A 236 -7.03 17.71 -27.75
CA GLY A 236 -8.33 17.15 -28.17
C GLY A 236 -9.47 18.16 -28.21
N GLY A 237 -9.22 19.40 -28.67
CA GLY A 237 -10.25 20.45 -28.71
C GLY A 237 -10.39 21.29 -27.44
N SER A 238 -9.65 20.96 -26.37
CA SER A 238 -9.74 21.67 -25.08
C SER A 238 -8.44 22.39 -24.73
N ILE A 239 -8.56 23.62 -24.23
CA ILE A 239 -7.45 24.39 -23.64
C ILE A 239 -7.41 24.13 -22.13
N SER A 240 -6.20 23.84 -21.63
CA SER A 240 -5.85 23.65 -20.23
C SER A 240 -4.73 24.60 -19.81
N GLY A 241 -4.58 24.85 -18.50
CA GLY A 241 -3.58 25.77 -17.95
C GLY A 241 -4.10 27.18 -17.66
N MET A 242 -5.37 27.46 -17.92
CA MET A 242 -6.01 28.74 -17.58
C MET A 242 -6.21 28.86 -16.07
N SER A 243 -5.96 30.05 -15.52
CA SER A 243 -6.22 30.36 -14.12
C SER A 243 -7.71 30.59 -13.85
N TYR A 244 -8.12 30.43 -12.59
CA TYR A 244 -9.49 30.68 -12.16
C TYR A 244 -9.76 32.18 -11.93
N ASP A 245 -8.77 32.89 -11.41
CA ASP A 245 -8.83 34.30 -11.01
C ASP A 245 -8.60 35.27 -12.17
N SER A 246 -8.02 34.81 -13.29
CA SER A 246 -7.77 35.64 -14.47
C SER A 246 -7.83 34.84 -15.78
N GLU A 247 -7.87 35.54 -16.91
CA GLU A 247 -7.84 34.90 -18.24
C GLU A 247 -6.42 34.49 -18.68
N THR A 248 -5.44 34.54 -17.77
CA THR A 248 -4.05 34.17 -18.06
C THR A 248 -3.75 32.72 -17.67
N SER A 249 -2.52 32.28 -17.92
CA SER A 249 -2.04 30.98 -17.47
C SER A 249 -1.83 30.97 -15.96
N ALA A 250 -2.24 29.88 -15.31
CA ALA A 250 -2.02 29.68 -13.89
C ALA A 250 -0.53 29.56 -13.57
N SER A 251 -0.08 30.30 -12.54
CA SER A 251 1.28 30.32 -12.02
C SER A 251 1.41 29.44 -10.76
N SER A 252 0.28 29.19 -10.09
CA SER A 252 0.19 28.28 -8.96
C SER A 252 -1.16 27.56 -8.94
N ALA A 253 -1.28 26.59 -8.05
CA ALA A 253 -2.52 25.90 -7.77
C ALA A 253 -2.75 25.87 -6.25
N GLN A 254 -3.88 26.41 -5.81
CA GLN A 254 -4.34 26.26 -4.45
C GLN A 254 -4.91 24.85 -4.28
N VAL A 255 -4.26 24.04 -3.48
CA VAL A 255 -4.63 22.64 -3.23
C VAL A 255 -5.34 22.54 -1.89
N PHE A 256 -6.54 21.97 -1.91
CA PHE A 256 -7.32 21.66 -0.73
C PHE A 256 -7.16 20.18 -0.43
N ILE A 257 -6.70 19.87 0.78
CA ILE A 257 -6.40 18.52 1.22
C ILE A 257 -7.21 18.23 2.48
N VAL A 258 -7.86 17.09 2.51
CA VAL A 258 -8.53 16.59 3.70
C VAL A 258 -7.69 15.49 4.31
N LYS A 259 -7.44 15.60 5.62
CA LYS A 259 -6.70 14.58 6.37
C LYS A 259 -7.52 14.18 7.60
N SER A 260 -7.66 12.89 7.86
CA SER A 260 -8.23 12.43 9.12
C SER A 260 -7.30 12.77 10.28
N ILE A 261 -7.91 13.18 11.39
CA ILE A 261 -7.19 13.41 12.66
C ILE A 261 -7.02 12.08 13.41
N VAL A 262 -7.92 11.12 13.16
CA VAL A 262 -7.99 9.84 13.89
C VAL A 262 -7.28 8.71 13.14
N SER A 263 -7.17 8.81 11.80
CA SER A 263 -6.55 7.80 10.96
C SER A 263 -5.46 8.38 10.04
N GLN A 264 -4.82 7.50 9.26
CA GLN A 264 -3.84 7.89 8.25
C GLN A 264 -4.48 8.39 6.94
N TYR A 265 -5.82 8.43 6.86
CA TYR A 265 -6.51 8.85 5.65
C TYR A 265 -6.15 10.29 5.29
N LYS A 266 -5.78 10.49 4.02
CA LYS A 266 -5.45 11.80 3.44
C LYS A 266 -5.79 11.76 1.95
N ASP A 267 -6.46 12.79 1.46
CA ASP A 267 -6.79 12.90 0.04
C ASP A 267 -6.86 14.36 -0.41
N VAL A 268 -6.62 14.60 -1.70
CA VAL A 268 -6.81 15.90 -2.34
C VAL A 268 -8.30 16.02 -2.68
N VAL A 269 -8.94 17.09 -2.22
CA VAL A 269 -10.38 17.28 -2.40
C VAL A 269 -10.73 18.29 -3.47
N HIS A 270 -9.83 19.25 -3.71
CA HIS A 270 -10.01 20.23 -4.76
C HIS A 270 -8.66 20.85 -5.15
N VAL A 271 -8.52 21.20 -6.42
CA VAL A 271 -7.36 21.92 -6.97
C VAL A 271 -7.86 23.13 -7.73
N LEU A 272 -7.47 24.32 -7.30
CA LEU A 272 -7.85 25.59 -7.88
C LEU A 272 -6.61 26.24 -8.53
N PRO A 273 -6.45 26.16 -9.86
CA PRO A 273 -5.37 26.85 -10.58
C PRO A 273 -5.56 28.36 -10.49
N VAL A 274 -4.52 29.11 -10.12
CA VAL A 274 -4.57 30.57 -9.92
C VAL A 274 -3.32 31.25 -10.47
N HIS A 275 -3.41 32.54 -10.78
CA HIS A 275 -2.27 33.37 -11.18
C HIS A 275 -1.78 34.26 -10.04
N THR A 276 -2.70 34.95 -9.34
CA THR A 276 -2.40 35.76 -8.15
C THR A 276 -3.65 35.86 -7.30
N ILE A 277 -3.91 34.84 -6.48
CA ILE A 277 -5.14 34.83 -5.67
C ILE A 277 -5.04 35.84 -4.52
N SER A 278 -5.98 36.79 -4.49
CA SER A 278 -6.14 37.66 -3.31
C SER A 278 -6.86 36.91 -2.20
N GLY A 279 -6.59 37.26 -0.94
CA GLY A 279 -7.28 36.68 0.21
C GLY A 279 -8.81 36.83 0.12
N ASN A 280 -9.29 37.93 -0.48
CA ASN A 280 -10.72 38.16 -0.71
C ASN A 280 -11.31 37.18 -1.73
N VAL A 281 -10.61 36.92 -2.85
CA VAL A 281 -11.07 35.96 -3.86
C VAL A 281 -11.07 34.53 -3.32
N LEU A 282 -10.06 34.16 -2.52
CA LEU A 282 -10.04 32.85 -1.85
C LEU A 282 -11.19 32.73 -0.83
N HIS A 283 -11.40 33.79 -0.05
CA HIS A 283 -12.50 33.86 0.90
C HIS A 283 -13.87 33.76 0.19
N GLU A 284 -14.07 34.49 -0.91
CA GLU A 284 -15.28 34.43 -1.72
C GLU A 284 -15.48 33.05 -2.35
N PHE A 285 -14.42 32.43 -2.87
CA PHE A 285 -14.47 31.07 -3.42
C PHE A 285 -14.94 30.07 -2.37
N ILE A 286 -14.35 30.15 -1.17
CA ILE A 286 -14.76 29.36 -0.01
C ILE A 286 -16.21 29.71 0.35
N LYS A 287 -16.61 30.99 0.35
CA LYS A 287 -17.95 31.45 0.75
C LYS A 287 -19.08 31.08 -0.23
N LYS A 288 -18.81 31.11 -1.54
CA LYS A 288 -19.81 31.01 -2.62
C LYS A 288 -20.33 29.59 -2.87
N ARG A 289 -19.70 28.54 -2.33
CA ARG A 289 -19.94 27.14 -2.73
C ARG A 289 -20.41 26.23 -1.57
N GLU A 290 -21.57 26.53 -0.97
CA GLU A 290 -22.23 25.80 0.16
C GLU A 290 -21.61 26.01 1.55
N VAL A 291 -20.68 26.96 1.64
CA VAL A 291 -20.00 27.36 2.86
C VAL A 291 -20.41 28.82 3.05
N GLU A 292 -21.68 29.08 3.41
CA GLU A 292 -22.17 30.38 3.93
C GLU A 292 -21.51 30.73 5.29
N LEU A 293 -20.20 30.48 5.40
CA LEU A 293 -19.50 30.08 6.61
C LEU A 293 -18.64 31.17 7.20
N PHE A 294 -18.31 32.15 6.39
CA PHE A 294 -17.55 33.30 6.83
C PHE A 294 -18.48 34.49 6.73
N ILE A 295 -19.50 34.46 7.59
CA ILE A 295 -20.12 35.69 8.06
C ILE A 295 -19.00 36.44 8.74
N ASP A 296 -18.67 37.59 8.17
CA ASP A 296 -17.75 38.62 8.62
C ASP A 296 -17.39 38.43 10.11
N PRO A 297 -16.30 37.71 10.45
CA PRO A 297 -15.98 37.53 11.85
C PRO A 297 -15.47 38.88 12.35
N PRO A 298 -16.18 39.53 13.29
CA PRO A 298 -15.61 40.67 13.97
C PRO A 298 -14.48 40.08 14.81
N GLU A 299 -13.23 40.34 14.41
CA GLU A 299 -12.00 39.86 15.05
C GLU A 299 -11.57 38.40 14.75
N LEU A 300 -10.25 38.22 14.67
CA LEU A 300 -9.57 36.95 14.45
C LEU A 300 -9.76 36.06 15.70
N SER A 301 -10.50 34.96 15.55
CA SER A 301 -10.71 33.95 16.59
C SER A 301 -10.09 32.61 16.15
N TYR A 302 -9.69 31.79 17.11
CA TYR A 302 -9.20 30.43 16.83
C TYR A 302 -10.35 29.42 16.66
N CYS A 303 -11.58 29.80 17.03
CA CYS A 303 -12.75 28.93 17.00
C CYS A 303 -13.97 29.66 16.42
N TYR A 304 -14.64 29.02 15.46
CA TYR A 304 -15.86 29.50 14.83
C TYR A 304 -16.93 28.39 14.81
N PRO A 305 -18.23 28.71 14.84
CA PRO A 305 -19.28 27.70 14.72
C PRO A 305 -19.31 27.09 13.30
N HIS A 306 -19.57 25.78 13.20
CA HIS A 306 -19.79 25.09 11.93
C HIS A 306 -21.10 25.59 11.26
N PRO A 307 -21.16 25.71 9.92
CA PRO A 307 -22.24 26.47 9.24
C PRO A 307 -23.58 25.77 9.30
N VAL A 308 -23.54 24.47 9.04
CA VAL A 308 -24.72 23.61 8.94
C VAL A 308 -25.13 23.13 10.32
N ASP A 309 -24.20 23.11 11.28
CA ASP A 309 -24.42 22.57 12.61
C ASP A 309 -23.69 23.42 13.64
N LYS A 310 -24.37 24.43 14.16
CA LYS A 310 -23.79 25.39 15.12
C LYS A 310 -23.31 24.75 16.42
N SER A 311 -23.70 23.50 16.72
CA SER A 311 -23.22 22.76 17.89
C SER A 311 -21.78 22.28 17.74
N ARG A 312 -21.26 22.24 16.51
CA ARG A 312 -19.90 21.76 16.20
C ARG A 312 -18.95 22.95 16.03
N PRO A 313 -17.85 23.03 16.81
CA PRO A 313 -16.83 24.05 16.59
C PRO A 313 -15.90 23.69 15.43
N LEU A 314 -15.46 24.71 14.69
CA LEU A 314 -14.38 24.69 13.71
C LEU A 314 -13.17 25.42 14.29
N PHE A 315 -12.04 24.73 14.36
CA PHE A 315 -10.80 25.28 14.90
C PHE A 315 -9.84 25.67 13.77
N PHE A 316 -9.34 26.90 13.82
CA PHE A 316 -8.30 27.38 12.91
C PHE A 316 -6.94 27.13 13.55
N VAL A 317 -6.11 26.37 12.82
CA VAL A 317 -4.77 26.01 13.27
C VAL A 317 -3.77 26.57 12.27
N VAL A 318 -2.83 27.36 12.77
CA VAL A 318 -1.69 27.84 11.98
C VAL A 318 -0.64 26.74 11.93
N ASP A 319 0.02 26.56 10.78
CA ASP A 319 1.11 25.60 10.66
C ASP A 319 2.28 26.01 11.60
N PRO A 320 2.54 25.24 12.67
CA PRO A 320 3.58 25.58 13.64
C PRO A 320 4.97 25.55 13.02
N VAL A 321 5.19 24.73 11.99
CA VAL A 321 6.48 24.62 11.30
C VAL A 321 6.81 25.91 10.55
N HIS A 322 5.80 26.52 9.91
CA HIS A 322 5.95 27.82 9.27
C HIS A 322 6.15 28.94 10.30
N LEU A 323 5.44 28.89 11.42
CA LEU A 323 5.64 29.84 12.52
C LEU A 323 7.09 29.83 13.03
N PHE A 324 7.66 28.64 13.26
CA PHE A 324 9.06 28.48 13.68
C PHE A 324 10.06 29.04 12.65
N LYS A 325 9.83 28.77 11.35
CA LYS A 325 10.63 29.38 10.28
C LYS A 325 10.56 30.90 10.31
N CYS A 326 9.36 31.46 10.50
CA CYS A 326 9.14 32.90 10.58
C CYS A 326 9.85 33.52 11.79
N ILE A 327 9.73 32.94 12.98
CA ILE A 327 10.42 33.40 14.20
C ILE A 327 11.93 33.41 13.99
N ARG A 328 12.50 32.29 13.51
CA ARG A 328 13.94 32.21 13.21
C ARG A 328 14.37 33.26 12.19
N ASN A 329 13.65 33.37 11.07
CA ASN A 329 14.02 34.29 9.99
C ASN A 329 13.91 35.74 10.44
N ASN A 330 12.90 36.08 11.25
CA ASN A 330 12.74 37.37 11.87
C ASN A 330 13.94 37.68 12.77
N TRP A 331 14.28 36.77 13.69
CA TRP A 331 15.45 36.92 14.57
C TRP A 331 16.76 37.11 13.80
N LEU A 332 16.99 36.31 12.76
CA LEU A 332 18.17 36.42 11.90
C LEU A 332 18.26 37.76 11.14
N ASN A 333 17.12 38.40 10.86
CA ASN A 333 17.01 39.65 10.10
C ASN A 333 17.00 40.91 10.99
N GLN A 334 17.03 40.75 12.31
CA GLN A 334 17.13 41.88 13.24
C GLN A 334 18.38 42.72 12.94
N LYS A 335 18.21 44.05 12.91
CA LYS A 335 19.25 45.02 12.55
C LYS A 335 19.91 45.69 13.76
N ASN A 336 19.39 45.45 14.95
CA ASN A 336 19.96 45.94 16.20
C ASN A 336 21.28 45.23 16.56
N ASP A 337 22.03 45.81 17.50
CA ASP A 337 23.25 45.16 18.00
C ASP A 337 22.92 43.77 18.54
N GLY A 338 23.78 42.79 18.21
CA GLY A 338 23.59 41.41 18.66
C GLY A 338 22.44 40.64 17.99
N ARG A 339 21.67 41.26 17.09
CA ARG A 339 20.42 40.70 16.54
C ARG A 339 19.50 40.26 17.68
N CYS A 340 19.15 41.20 18.55
CA CYS A 340 18.27 40.99 19.70
C CYS A 340 16.81 40.81 19.27
N PHE A 341 16.13 39.88 19.90
CA PHE A 341 14.70 39.60 19.80
C PHE A 341 14.06 39.81 21.17
N PHE A 342 13.00 40.61 21.22
CA PHE A 342 12.31 40.97 22.46
C PHE A 342 11.04 40.14 22.60
N TYR A 343 10.84 39.51 23.75
CA TYR A 343 9.71 38.64 24.00
C TYR A 343 9.18 38.82 25.43
N PRO A 344 7.86 38.70 25.66
CA PRO A 344 7.28 38.84 27.00
C PRO A 344 7.58 37.60 27.86
N LYS A 345 7.42 37.72 29.19
CA LYS A 345 7.38 36.56 30.08
C LYS A 345 6.19 35.66 29.73
N PHE A 346 6.40 34.34 29.74
CA PHE A 346 5.37 33.36 29.39
C PHE A 346 4.49 32.90 30.58
N ASP A 347 4.62 33.53 31.75
CA ASP A 347 4.07 33.02 33.02
C ASP A 347 2.55 33.22 33.22
N SER A 348 1.85 34.06 32.43
CA SER A 348 0.37 34.02 32.32
C SER A 348 -0.19 34.82 31.13
N VAL A 349 -1.32 34.37 30.58
CA VAL A 349 -2.01 34.91 29.39
C VAL A 349 -2.55 36.35 29.58
N TYR A 350 -2.50 36.91 30.79
CA TYR A 350 -3.14 38.20 31.15
C TYR A 350 -2.18 39.27 31.71
N ALA A 351 -0.86 39.07 31.66
CA ALA A 351 0.10 39.93 32.37
C ALA A 351 1.02 40.76 31.45
N VAL A 352 0.49 41.37 30.38
CA VAL A 352 1.26 42.41 29.65
C VAL A 352 0.58 43.76 29.89
N GLN A 353 0.82 44.33 31.07
CA GLN A 353 0.37 45.68 31.40
C GLN A 353 1.52 46.71 31.39
N ASP A 354 2.79 46.27 31.45
CA ASP A 354 3.96 47.16 31.46
C ASP A 354 5.08 46.73 30.49
N ILE A 355 5.77 47.71 29.91
CA ILE A 355 6.96 47.55 29.03
C ILE A 355 8.13 46.85 29.77
N ALA A 356 8.11 46.85 31.11
CA ALA A 356 9.14 46.28 31.97
C ALA A 356 9.22 44.73 31.96
N ASP A 357 8.26 44.04 31.34
CA ASP A 357 8.20 42.56 31.34
C ASP A 357 8.77 41.88 30.09
N PHE A 358 9.40 42.64 29.18
CA PHE A 358 10.07 42.08 28.02
C PHE A 358 11.50 41.63 28.36
N LYS A 359 11.79 40.38 28.02
CA LYS A 359 13.13 39.78 28.02
C LYS A 359 13.78 39.95 26.64
N THR A 360 15.11 39.80 26.59
CA THR A 360 15.90 39.98 25.36
C THR A 360 16.73 38.74 25.06
N ALA A 361 16.47 38.10 23.92
CA ALA A 361 17.27 37.00 23.39
C ALA A 361 18.22 37.52 22.29
N ARG A 362 19.50 37.13 22.31
CA ARG A 362 20.52 37.67 21.40
C ARG A 362 21.06 36.58 20.48
N PHE A 363 20.91 36.73 19.16
CA PHE A 363 21.34 35.67 18.24
C PHE A 363 22.86 35.52 18.16
N THR A 364 23.63 36.60 18.35
CA THR A 364 25.10 36.49 18.34
C THR A 364 25.61 35.66 19.51
N THR A 365 24.92 35.63 20.64
CA THR A 365 25.25 34.77 21.78
C THR A 365 25.27 33.30 21.39
N ILE A 366 24.33 32.86 20.53
CA ILE A 366 24.30 31.49 19.98
C ILE A 366 25.50 31.23 19.06
N ARG A 367 25.92 32.24 18.29
CA ARG A 367 27.13 32.13 17.43
C ARG A 367 28.42 32.08 18.25
N GLU A 368 28.49 32.88 19.31
CA GLU A 368 29.61 32.89 20.26
C GLU A 368 29.72 31.54 20.96
N LEU A 369 28.59 30.96 21.41
CA LEU A 369 28.53 29.61 21.94
C LEU A 369 29.09 28.57 20.95
N TYR A 370 28.66 28.62 19.68
CA TYR A 370 29.16 27.71 18.65
C TYR A 370 30.68 27.83 18.45
N ASN A 371 31.21 29.06 18.45
CA ASN A 371 32.65 29.29 18.33
C ASN A 371 33.43 28.81 19.57
N LEU A 372 32.87 28.95 20.77
CA LEU A 372 33.49 28.42 22.01
C LEU A 372 33.62 26.90 22.00
N GLU A 373 32.78 26.21 21.25
CA GLU A 373 32.78 24.75 21.13
C GLU A 373 33.34 24.26 19.78
N SER A 374 33.79 25.13 18.88
CA SER A 374 34.19 24.72 17.52
C SER A 374 35.27 23.65 17.52
N ASP A 375 36.26 23.83 18.40
CA ASP A 375 37.48 23.04 18.47
C ASP A 375 37.40 21.89 19.48
N LYS A 376 36.25 21.75 20.16
CA LYS A 376 36.02 20.69 21.15
C LYS A 376 35.49 19.42 20.50
N LEU A 377 35.98 18.26 20.94
CA LEU A 377 35.48 16.96 20.48
C LEU A 377 34.07 16.66 21.03
N VAL A 378 33.84 17.03 22.29
CA VAL A 378 32.54 16.89 22.97
C VAL A 378 31.94 18.28 23.15
N LYS A 379 30.71 18.45 22.67
CA LYS A 379 29.99 19.73 22.63
C LYS A 379 28.64 19.59 23.30
N TYR A 380 28.24 20.57 24.08
CA TYR A 380 26.87 20.69 24.60
C TYR A 380 25.92 21.00 23.43
N GLY A 381 26.25 22.01 22.62
CA GLY A 381 25.51 22.41 21.43
C GLY A 381 25.80 21.56 20.19
N PHE A 382 25.96 20.24 20.31
CA PHE A 382 26.45 19.38 19.21
C PHE A 382 25.60 19.41 17.92
N ARG A 383 24.33 19.83 18.00
CA ARG A 383 23.43 19.99 16.83
C ARG A 383 23.59 21.34 16.13
N LEU A 384 24.21 22.33 16.78
CA LEU A 384 24.48 23.63 16.17
C LEU A 384 25.52 23.46 15.06
N ASN A 385 25.24 24.09 13.94
CA ASN A 385 26.11 24.09 12.79
C ASN A 385 26.06 25.44 12.09
N LEU A 386 27.09 25.70 11.27
CA LEU A 386 27.22 26.97 10.58
C LEU A 386 26.03 27.26 9.64
N LYS A 387 25.44 26.24 9.02
CA LYS A 387 24.28 26.39 8.12
C LYS A 387 23.03 26.86 8.86
N ALA A 388 22.84 26.44 10.11
CA ALA A 388 21.75 26.91 10.94
C ALA A 388 21.95 28.38 11.35
N LEU A 389 23.18 28.77 11.69
CA LEU A 389 23.53 30.10 12.20
C LEU A 389 23.66 31.17 11.11
N VAL A 390 24.05 30.77 9.90
CA VAL A 390 24.24 31.66 8.73
C VAL A 390 23.63 30.98 7.49
N PRO A 391 22.28 30.80 7.45
CA PRO A 391 21.63 30.10 6.35
C PRO A 391 21.60 30.96 5.09
N SER A 392 21.84 30.33 3.94
CA SER A 392 21.50 30.89 2.63
C SER A 392 19.98 31.05 2.45
N SER A 393 19.56 31.76 1.39
CA SER A 393 18.13 31.96 1.08
C SER A 393 17.37 30.64 0.91
N MET A 394 18.00 29.61 0.34
CA MET A 394 17.40 28.29 0.18
C MET A 394 17.30 27.55 1.52
N GLU A 395 18.36 27.61 2.34
CA GLU A 395 18.42 26.96 3.66
C GLU A 395 17.42 27.56 4.66
N ARG A 396 17.00 28.82 4.47
CA ARG A 396 15.91 29.43 5.25
C ARG A 396 14.56 28.72 5.07
N GLN A 397 14.36 27.91 4.05
CA GLN A 397 13.14 27.08 3.95
C GLN A 397 13.26 25.76 4.72
N ASN A 398 14.46 25.39 5.15
CA ASN A 398 14.70 24.12 5.83
C ASN A 398 14.38 24.21 7.33
N VAL A 399 13.36 23.44 7.74
CA VAL A 399 12.87 23.34 9.11
C VAL A 399 13.87 22.64 10.02
N LYS A 400 14.63 21.66 9.51
CA LYS A 400 15.63 20.94 10.31
C LYS A 400 16.70 21.90 10.85
N LEU A 401 17.05 22.93 10.08
CA LEU A 401 17.99 23.97 10.52
C LEU A 401 17.39 24.90 11.57
N VAL A 402 16.06 25.08 11.59
CA VAL A 402 15.38 25.79 12.70
C VAL A 402 15.55 25.01 13.99
N LEU A 403 15.34 23.69 13.94
CA LEU A 403 15.47 22.78 15.09
C LEU A 403 16.92 22.59 15.57
N CYS A 404 17.91 23.01 14.80
CA CYS A 404 19.30 23.10 15.27
C CYS A 404 19.49 24.30 16.23
N ILE A 405 18.69 25.36 16.11
CA ILE A 405 18.73 26.55 16.96
C ILE A 405 17.80 26.36 18.15
N PHE A 406 16.53 26.05 17.88
CA PHE A 406 15.52 25.85 18.91
C PHE A 406 15.57 24.39 19.39
N ASN A 407 16.42 24.13 20.37
CA ASN A 407 16.65 22.81 20.93
C ASN A 407 17.06 22.92 22.41
N GLU A 408 16.58 21.98 23.22
CA GLU A 408 16.91 21.84 24.65
C GLU A 408 18.42 21.82 24.94
N HIS A 409 19.22 21.14 24.10
CA HIS A 409 20.67 21.08 24.26
C HIS A 409 21.35 22.44 24.05
N VAL A 410 20.79 23.29 23.21
CA VAL A 410 21.31 24.65 22.98
C VAL A 410 20.96 25.55 24.16
N ALA A 411 19.75 25.43 24.69
CA ALA A 411 19.35 26.12 25.92
C ALA A 411 20.27 25.72 27.09
N GLU A 412 20.46 24.43 27.32
CA GLU A 412 21.37 23.94 28.38
C GLU A 412 22.82 24.40 28.17
N ALA A 413 23.31 24.36 26.93
CA ALA A 413 24.63 24.89 26.59
C ALA A 413 24.75 26.39 26.89
N LEU A 414 23.72 27.18 26.59
CA LEU A 414 23.68 28.61 26.89
C LEU A 414 23.62 28.88 28.39
N ALA A 415 22.87 28.09 29.16
CA ALA A 415 22.82 28.22 30.62
C ALA A 415 24.18 27.90 31.26
N GLU A 416 24.77 26.75 30.94
CA GLU A 416 26.02 26.27 31.55
C GLU A 416 27.26 27.02 31.07
N LEU A 417 27.44 27.13 29.74
CA LEU A 417 28.64 27.77 29.18
C LEU A 417 28.48 29.28 29.10
N GLY A 418 27.27 29.79 28.99
CA GLY A 418 27.03 31.22 28.94
C GLY A 418 27.38 31.92 30.24
N GLU A 419 27.04 31.34 31.40
CA GLU A 419 27.45 31.89 32.70
C GLU A 419 28.98 31.77 32.90
N LYS A 420 29.54 30.58 32.67
CA LYS A 420 30.98 30.31 32.82
C LYS A 420 31.87 31.22 31.97
N ASN A 421 31.43 31.54 30.74
CA ASN A 421 32.18 32.37 29.80
C ASN A 421 31.66 33.82 29.73
N LYS A 422 30.74 34.22 30.63
CA LYS A 422 30.15 35.56 30.70
C LYS A 422 29.56 36.05 29.36
N LEU A 423 28.90 35.15 28.62
CA LEU A 423 28.22 35.50 27.39
C LEU A 423 27.03 36.41 27.67
N LEU A 424 26.93 37.50 26.92
CA LEU A 424 25.87 38.51 27.09
C LEU A 424 24.49 37.90 26.83
N TYR A 425 23.54 38.19 27.72
CA TYR A 425 22.14 37.73 27.64
C TYR A 425 21.98 36.20 27.50
N SER A 426 22.96 35.40 27.89
CA SER A 426 22.91 33.94 27.78
C SER A 426 21.71 33.31 28.51
N HIS A 427 21.45 33.74 29.74
CA HIS A 427 20.29 33.28 30.52
C HIS A 427 18.96 33.55 29.80
N TYR A 428 18.73 34.77 29.31
CA TYR A 428 17.50 35.11 28.59
C TYR A 428 17.44 34.47 27.18
N THR A 429 18.58 34.26 26.53
CA THR A 429 18.62 33.56 25.23
C THR A 429 18.36 32.06 25.40
N SER A 430 18.65 31.48 26.57
CA SER A 430 18.30 30.10 26.92
C SER A 430 16.82 29.95 27.28
N ASP A 431 16.21 30.99 27.85
CA ASP A 431 14.80 31.01 28.28
C ASP A 431 13.83 31.20 27.09
N PHE A 432 14.28 31.87 26.03
CA PHE A 432 13.58 31.99 24.75
C PHE A 432 13.73 30.74 23.88
#